data_AF-A0A1H5RZN1-F1
#
_entry.id   AF-A0A1H5RZN1-F1
#
_cell.length_a   1.000
_cell.length_b   1.000
_cell.length_c   1.000
_cell.angle_alpha   90.00
_cell.angle_beta   90.00
_cell.angle_gamma   90.00
#
_symmetry.space_group_name_H-M   'P 1'
#
loop_
_entity.id
_entity.type
_entity.pdbx_description
1 polymer ?
#
loop_
_entity_poly.entity_id
_entity_poly.type
_entity_poly.pdbx_seq_one_letter_code
_entity_poly.pdbx_strand_id
1 'polypeptide(L)'
;MDIFKIDQTSIDAIAYKAAKIVVSELKKCEEPQLEMVPVSVAAKILGISEDHMRRIKDKFPHIKNGNNKQGRLLFVRDALLKEYAK
;
A
#
# COMPACT_ATOMS: atom_id res chain seq x y z
N MET A 1 12.48 43.06 -30.77
CA MET A 1 12.99 41.84 -30.10
C MET A 1 11.77 41.00 -29.76
N ASP A 2 11.45 40.02 -30.60
CA ASP A 2 10.35 39.10 -30.31
C ASP A 2 10.81 38.14 -29.22
N ILE A 3 10.29 38.37 -28.02
CA ILE A 3 10.45 37.53 -26.84
C ILE A 3 9.76 36.21 -27.18
N PHE A 4 10.55 35.15 -27.40
CA PHE A 4 10.15 33.76 -27.65
C PHE A 4 8.63 33.52 -27.62
N LYS A 5 7.95 33.64 -28.77
CA LYS A 5 6.57 33.15 -28.90
C LYS A 5 6.63 31.63 -28.84
N ILE A 6 6.45 31.10 -27.63
CA ILE A 6 6.26 29.67 -27.41
C ILE A 6 4.93 29.32 -28.07
N ASP A 7 4.96 28.46 -29.08
CA ASP A 7 3.75 27.99 -29.73
C ASP A 7 2.96 27.04 -28.83
N GLN A 8 1.67 26.91 -29.10
CA GLN A 8 0.79 26.05 -28.30
C GLN A 8 1.28 24.59 -28.27
N THR A 9 1.85 24.13 -29.38
CA THR A 9 2.44 22.78 -29.50
C THR A 9 3.56 22.54 -28.48
N SER A 10 4.41 23.54 -28.26
CA SER A 10 5.51 23.48 -27.29
C SER A 10 4.96 23.51 -25.86
N ILE A 11 3.91 24.31 -25.60
CA ILE A 11 3.22 24.35 -24.31
C ILE A 11 2.62 22.96 -24.01
N ASP A 12 1.93 22.36 -24.96
CA ASP A 12 1.29 21.05 -24.81
C ASP A 12 2.32 19.95 -24.61
N ALA A 13 3.44 19.98 -25.33
CA ALA A 13 4.54 19.03 -25.18
C ALA A 13 5.19 19.12 -23.79
N ILE A 14 5.39 20.34 -23.27
CA ILE A 14 5.90 20.57 -21.91
C ILE A 14 4.89 20.07 -20.88
N ALA A 15 3.62 20.43 -21.02
CA ALA A 15 2.56 20.01 -20.11
C ALA A 15 2.42 18.49 -20.07
N TYR A 16 2.45 17.82 -21.22
CA TYR A 16 2.39 16.36 -21.31
C TYR A 16 3.59 15.69 -20.62
N LYS A 17 4.80 16.21 -20.86
CA LYS A 17 6.02 15.67 -20.25
C LYS A 17 6.03 15.87 -18.73
N ALA A 18 5.60 17.03 -18.26
CA ALA A 18 5.44 17.33 -16.84
C ALA A 18 4.40 16.41 -16.19
N ALA A 19 3.22 16.25 -16.80
CA ALA A 19 2.19 15.35 -16.31
C ALA A 19 2.69 13.89 -16.22
N LYS A 20 3.43 13.43 -17.23
CA LYS A 20 4.00 12.08 -17.24
C LYS A 20 5.02 11.87 -16.10
N ILE A 21 5.87 12.87 -15.83
CA ILE A 21 6.83 12.82 -14.72
C ILE A 21 6.08 12.77 -13.39
N VAL A 22 5.12 13.69 -13.17
CA VAL A 22 4.31 13.76 -11.95
C VAL A 22 3.59 12.44 -11.69
N VAL A 23 2.93 11.87 -12.70
CA VAL A 23 2.26 10.57 -12.57
C VAL A 23 3.26 9.46 -12.26
N SER A 24 4.46 9.46 -12.85
CA SER A 24 5.47 8.44 -12.55
C SER A 24 5.99 8.54 -11.12
N GLU A 25 6.21 9.75 -10.62
CA GLU A 25 6.67 9.98 -9.25
C GLU A 25 5.58 9.64 -8.23
N LEU A 26 4.32 9.99 -8.50
CA LEU A 26 3.19 9.58 -7.67
C LEU A 26 3.07 8.05 -7.58
N LYS A 27 3.27 7.33 -8.70
CA LYS A 27 3.29 5.86 -8.72
C LYS A 27 4.50 5.24 -8.01
N LYS A 28 5.63 5.96 -7.92
CA LYS A 28 6.79 5.50 -7.13
C LYS A 28 6.57 5.73 -5.63
N CYS A 29 5.84 6.79 -5.26
CA CYS A 29 5.43 7.06 -3.88
C CYS A 29 4.27 6.18 -3.42
N GLU A 30 3.48 5.62 -4.33
CA GLU A 30 2.69 4.42 -4.09
C GLU A 30 3.62 3.20 -3.99
N GLU A 31 4.47 3.18 -2.96
CA GLU A 31 4.73 1.88 -2.34
C GLU A 31 3.33 1.30 -2.05
N PRO A 32 3.02 0.05 -2.45
CA PRO A 32 1.74 -0.54 -2.09
C PRO A 32 1.70 -0.47 -0.58
N GLN A 33 0.91 0.46 -0.03
CA GLN A 33 0.71 0.56 1.39
C GLN A 33 0.03 -0.75 1.74
N LEU A 34 0.85 -1.71 2.16
CA LEU A 34 0.41 -3.05 2.48
C LEU A 34 -0.72 -2.87 3.47
N GLU A 35 -1.94 -3.18 3.03
CA GLU A 35 -3.11 -2.84 3.83
C GLU A 35 -3.04 -3.65 5.13
N MET A 36 -2.76 -2.94 6.23
CA MET A 36 -2.55 -3.57 7.52
C MET A 36 -3.90 -3.76 8.20
N VAL A 37 -4.28 -5.01 8.45
CA VAL A 37 -5.55 -5.37 9.06
C VAL A 37 -5.36 -5.92 10.48
N PRO A 38 -6.27 -5.64 11.42
CA PRO A 38 -6.18 -6.19 12.78
C PRO A 38 -6.44 -7.70 12.79
N VAL A 39 -6.05 -8.36 13.89
CA VAL A 39 -6.29 -9.80 14.14
C VAL A 39 -7.73 -10.23 13.83
N SER A 40 -8.72 -9.43 14.24
CA SER A 40 -10.14 -9.73 14.05
C SER A 40 -10.54 -9.83 12.57
N VAL A 41 -9.99 -8.95 11.73
CA VAL A 41 -10.21 -8.97 10.29
C VAL A 41 -9.41 -10.10 9.65
N ALA A 42 -8.17 -10.31 10.08
CA ALA A 42 -7.33 -11.41 9.57
C ALA A 42 -7.95 -12.79 9.82
N ALA A 43 -8.48 -13.00 11.02
CA ALA A 43 -9.17 -14.22 11.41
C ALA A 43 -10.42 -14.46 10.54
N LYS A 44 -11.19 -13.41 10.25
CA LYS A 44 -12.35 -13.47 9.34
C LYS A 44 -11.95 -13.83 7.91
N ILE A 45 -10.86 -13.25 7.39
CA ILE A 45 -10.36 -13.55 6.03
C ILE A 45 -10.01 -15.04 5.91
N LEU A 46 -9.33 -15.60 6.91
CA LEU A 46 -8.91 -17.01 6.89
C LEU A 46 -9.99 -17.99 7.40
N GLY A 47 -11.14 -17.51 7.88
CA GLY A 47 -12.20 -18.35 8.44
C GLY A 47 -11.81 -19.06 9.74
N ILE A 48 -10.92 -18.48 10.56
CA ILE A 48 -10.43 -19.06 11.82
C ILE A 48 -10.79 -18.17 13.03
N SER A 49 -10.53 -18.66 14.25
CA SER A 49 -10.70 -17.85 15.46
C SER A 49 -9.54 -16.86 15.65
N GLU A 50 -9.80 -15.75 16.37
CA GLU A 50 -8.75 -14.76 16.68
C GLU A 50 -7.60 -15.35 17.49
N ASP A 51 -7.89 -16.25 18.44
CA ASP A 51 -6.87 -16.93 19.23
C ASP A 51 -5.99 -17.82 18.37
N HIS A 52 -6.59 -18.54 17.41
CA HIS A 52 -5.83 -19.31 16.44
C HIS A 52 -4.95 -18.37 15.60
N MET A 53 -5.51 -17.28 15.08
CA MET A 53 -4.76 -16.28 14.30
C MET A 53 -3.54 -15.74 15.07
N ARG A 54 -3.68 -15.47 16.38
CA ARG A 54 -2.56 -15.03 17.24
C ARG A 54 -1.49 -16.11 17.41
N ARG A 55 -1.86 -17.38 17.52
CA ARG A 55 -0.91 -18.51 17.63
C ARG A 55 -0.12 -18.71 16.35
N ILE A 56 -0.74 -18.49 15.19
CA ILE A 56 -0.10 -18.65 13.88
C ILE A 56 0.45 -17.33 13.32
N LYS A 57 0.56 -16.27 14.15
CA LYS A 57 0.96 -14.94 13.69
C LYS A 57 2.25 -14.95 12.88
N ASP A 58 3.21 -15.79 13.26
CA ASP A 58 4.54 -15.86 12.63
C ASP A 58 4.52 -16.52 11.25
N LYS A 59 3.40 -17.15 10.85
CA LYS A 59 3.20 -17.65 9.48
C LYS A 59 2.88 -16.54 8.47
N PHE A 60 2.49 -15.36 8.95
CA PHE A 60 2.06 -14.25 8.10
C PHE A 60 2.90 -13.00 8.37
N PRO A 61 3.18 -12.18 7.33
CA PRO A 61 3.79 -10.86 7.52
C PRO A 61 2.92 -10.01 8.44
N HIS A 62 3.50 -9.54 9.55
CA HIS A 62 2.80 -8.79 10.57
C HIS A 62 3.69 -7.74 11.21
N ILE A 63 3.08 -6.70 11.77
CA ILE A 63 3.73 -5.72 12.64
C ILE A 63 3.04 -5.71 14.00
N LYS A 64 3.82 -5.42 15.04
CA LYS A 64 3.30 -5.16 16.38
C LYS A 64 3.34 -3.66 16.64
N ASN A 65 2.19 -3.02 16.67
CA ASN A 65 2.08 -1.59 16.91
C ASN A 65 1.69 -1.32 18.38
N GLY A 66 2.62 -0.74 19.17
CA GLY A 66 2.40 -0.28 20.55
C GLY A 66 3.50 -0.69 21.53
N ASN A 67 3.67 0.09 22.61
CA ASN A 67 4.73 -0.11 23.61
C ASN A 67 4.52 -1.37 24.46
N ASN A 68 5.52 -2.27 24.41
CA ASN A 68 5.93 -3.43 25.23
C ASN A 68 4.94 -4.27 26.08
N LYS A 69 3.66 -3.92 26.25
CA LYS A 69 2.63 -4.76 26.93
C LYS A 69 1.23 -4.70 26.32
N GLN A 70 0.91 -3.71 25.46
CA GLN A 70 -0.42 -3.58 24.83
C GLN A 70 -0.39 -3.48 23.30
N GLY A 71 0.72 -3.91 22.67
CA GLY A 71 0.88 -3.80 21.22
C GLY A 71 -0.17 -4.61 20.45
N ARG A 72 -0.88 -3.95 19.53
CA ARG A 72 -1.83 -4.58 18.61
C ARG A 72 -1.06 -5.28 17.49
N LEU A 73 -1.46 -6.51 17.18
CA LEU A 73 -0.97 -7.23 16.01
C LEU A 73 -1.75 -6.79 14.77
N LEU A 74 -1.03 -6.41 13.73
CA LEU A 74 -1.57 -6.05 12.43
C LEU A 74 -0.91 -6.93 11.36
N PHE A 75 -1.69 -7.41 10.41
CA PHE A 75 -1.28 -8.33 9.37
C PHE A 75 -1.42 -7.70 8.00
N VAL A 76 -0.55 -8.09 7.07
CA VAL A 76 -0.66 -7.67 5.66
C VAL A 76 -1.85 -8.39 5.00
N ARG A 77 -2.88 -7.65 4.58
CA ARG A 77 -4.10 -8.21 3.99
C ARG A 77 -3.83 -9.10 2.78
N ASP A 78 -2.98 -8.66 1.87
CA ASP A 78 -2.66 -9.40 0.64
C ASP A 78 -2.04 -10.76 0.91
N ALA A 79 -1.23 -10.88 1.97
CA ALA A 79 -0.62 -12.15 2.34
C ALA A 79 -1.67 -13.15 2.85
N LEU A 80 -2.70 -12.67 3.55
CA LEU A 80 -3.82 -13.49 4.02
C LEU A 80 -4.70 -13.95 2.85
N LEU A 81 -4.98 -13.06 1.90
CA LEU A 81 -5.79 -13.38 0.71
C LEU A 81 -5.09 -14.39 -0.19
N LYS A 82 -3.77 -14.32 -0.34
CA LYS A 82 -2.99 -15.32 -1.09
C LYS A 82 -3.08 -16.72 -0.49
N GLU A 83 -3.13 -16.82 0.84
CA GLU A 83 -3.28 -18.11 1.51
C GLU A 83 -4.71 -18.62 1.44
N TYR A 84 -5.71 -17.74 1.57
CA TYR A 84 -7.12 -18.10 1.39
C TYR A 84 -7.45 -18.61 -0.02
N ALA A 85 -6.76 -18.10 -1.04
CA ALA A 85 -6.97 -18.49 -2.43
C ALA A 85 -6.29 -19.81 -2.83
N LYS A 86 -5.57 -20.47 -1.92
CA LYS A 86 -5.05 -21.84 -2.12
C LYS A 86 -6.07 -22.87 -1.66
#